data_AF-A0AAW6KLY1-F1
#
_entry.id   AF-A0AAW6KLY1-F1
#
_cell.length_a   1.000
_cell.length_b   1.000
_cell.length_c   1.000
_cell.angle_alpha   90.00
_cell.angle_beta   90.00
_cell.angle_gamma   90.00
#
_symmetry.space_group_name_H-M   'P 1'
#
loop_
_entity.id
_entity.type
_entity.pdbx_description
1 polymer ?
#
loop_
_entity_poly.entity_id
_entity_poly.type
_entity_poly.pdbx_seq_one_letter_code
_entity_poly.pdbx_strand_id
1 'polypeptide(L)'
;LYAVIGNAVAIIIAFLLGGERSLITLGLYGYNAILTILAVSAIFKSEHNRFSFLSGIISACLTVPITAGLSTYLLPYGLPALTMPFVLCSWLFLGARKVLPNL
;
A
#
# COMPACT_ATOMS: atom_id res chain seq x y z
N LEU A 1 15.15 2.72 3.26
CA LEU A 1 14.33 3.91 3.61
C LEU A 1 12.84 3.69 3.29
N TYR A 2 12.46 3.53 2.02
CA TYR A 2 11.06 3.31 1.61
C TYR A 2 10.33 2.23 2.41
N ALA A 3 10.94 1.06 2.62
CA ALA A 3 10.32 -0.01 3.41
C ALA A 3 10.02 0.41 4.87
N VAL A 4 10.95 1.13 5.51
CA VAL A 4 10.75 1.63 6.88
C VAL A 4 9.60 2.63 6.92
N ILE A 5 9.56 3.54 5.96
CA ILE A 5 8.52 4.58 5.86
C ILE A 5 7.16 3.94 5.54
N GLY A 6 7.10 3.03 4.56
CA GLY A 6 5.89 2.30 4.20
C GLY A 6 5.32 1.53 5.39
N ASN A 7 6.17 0.86 6.17
CA ASN A 7 5.73 0.18 7.38
C ASN A 7 5.24 1.15 8.46
N ALA A 8 5.96 2.24 8.71
CA ALA A 8 5.55 3.25 9.69
C ALA A 8 4.20 3.90 9.32
N VAL A 9 4.03 4.27 8.05
CA VAL A 9 2.78 4.76 7.49
C VAL A 9 1.67 3.72 7.66
N ALA A 10 1.93 2.46 7.34
CA ALA A 10 0.94 1.41 7.46
C ALA A 10 0.46 1.22 8.91
N ILE A 11 1.38 1.24 9.87
CA ILE A 11 1.06 1.16 11.30
C ILE A 11 0.17 2.35 11.70
N ILE A 12 0.56 3.58 11.34
CA ILE A 12 -0.21 4.80 11.66
C ILE A 12 -1.62 4.72 11.08
N ILE A 13 -1.74 4.40 9.78
CA ILE A 13 -3.04 4.31 9.10
C ILE A 13 -3.88 3.18 9.67
N ALA A 14 -3.30 2.01 9.97
CA ALA A 14 -4.02 0.91 10.60
C ALA A 14 -4.56 1.30 11.97
N PHE A 15 -3.78 2.01 12.80
CA PHE A 15 -4.26 2.53 14.08
C PHE A 15 -5.38 3.57 13.91
N LEU A 16 -5.24 4.52 12.98
CA LEU A 16 -6.24 5.55 12.71
C LEU A 16 -7.57 4.96 12.22
N LEU A 17 -7.52 3.87 11.46
CA LEU A 17 -8.70 3.18 10.94
C LEU A 17 -9.28 2.14 11.93
N GLY A 18 -8.74 2.04 13.15
CA GLY A 18 -9.22 1.08 14.15
C GLY A 18 -8.88 -0.38 13.82
N GLY A 19 -7.80 -0.62 13.07
CA GLY A 19 -7.31 -1.95 12.72
C GLY A 19 -6.96 -2.78 13.96
N GLU A 20 -7.14 -4.09 13.84
CA GLU A 20 -6.91 -5.02 14.94
C GLU A 20 -5.43 -5.05 15.35
N ARG A 21 -5.17 -4.87 16.65
CA ARG A 21 -3.79 -4.79 17.17
C ARG A 21 -2.97 -6.05 16.89
N SER A 22 -3.60 -7.23 16.91
CA SER A 22 -2.93 -8.51 16.60
C SER A 22 -2.41 -8.52 15.16
N LEU A 23 -3.19 -8.04 14.20
CA LEU A 23 -2.82 -7.98 12.79
C LEU A 23 -1.74 -6.92 12.55
N ILE A 24 -1.75 -5.82 13.30
CA ILE A 24 -0.71 -4.78 13.26
C ILE A 24 0.62 -5.35 13.79
N THR A 25 0.62 -6.02 14.94
CA THR A 25 1.84 -6.60 15.53
C THR A 25 2.40 -7.75 14.71
N LEU A 26 1.55 -8.54 14.05
CA LEU A 26 1.94 -9.54 13.06
C LEU A 26 2.43 -8.93 11.74
N GLY A 27 2.31 -7.61 11.57
CA GLY A 27 2.78 -6.90 10.38
C GLY A 27 1.91 -7.10 9.13
N LEU A 28 0.68 -7.61 9.28
CA LEU A 28 -0.18 -7.98 8.16
C LEU A 28 -0.66 -6.77 7.33
N TYR A 29 -0.80 -5.61 7.96
CA TYR A 29 -1.03 -4.35 7.25
C TYR A 29 0.26 -3.74 6.65
N GLY A 30 1.41 -4.10 7.20
CA GLY A 30 2.71 -3.50 6.86
C GLY A 30 3.33 -4.04 5.58
N TYR A 31 3.39 -5.37 5.40
CA TYR A 31 4.13 -5.95 4.27
C TYR A 31 3.56 -5.55 2.90
N ASN A 32 2.24 -5.51 2.75
CA ASN A 32 1.61 -5.05 1.51
C ASN A 32 1.97 -3.57 1.25
N ALA A 33 1.89 -2.71 2.27
CA ALA A 33 2.24 -1.30 2.13
C ALA A 33 3.73 -1.08 1.78
N ILE A 34 4.64 -1.89 2.34
CA ILE A 34 6.07 -1.88 2.01
C ILE A 34 6.30 -2.18 0.52
N LEU A 35 5.64 -3.21 -0.01
CA LEU A 35 5.75 -3.55 -1.43
C LEU A 35 5.15 -2.45 -2.31
N THR A 36 4.01 -1.89 -1.92
CA THR A 36 3.34 -0.85 -2.70
C THR A 36 4.17 0.43 -2.79
N ILE A 37 4.75 0.91 -1.68
CA ILE A 37 5.58 2.13 -1.72
C ILE A 37 6.80 1.94 -2.62
N LEU A 38 7.43 0.77 -2.56
CA LEU A 38 8.59 0.45 -3.40
C LEU A 38 8.20 0.43 -4.88
N ALA A 39 7.12 -0.27 -5.23
CA ALA A 39 6.67 -0.38 -6.61
C ALA A 39 6.19 0.95 -7.16
N VAL A 40 5.33 1.67 -6.44
CA VAL A 40 4.75 2.93 -6.93
C VAL A 40 5.81 4.02 -7.04
N SER A 41 6.72 4.16 -6.06
CA SER A 41 7.82 5.10 -6.22
C SER A 41 8.69 4.75 -7.43
N ALA A 42 8.94 3.48 -7.72
CA ALA A 42 9.66 3.06 -8.92
C ALA A 42 8.87 3.36 -10.21
N ILE A 43 7.56 3.10 -10.23
CA ILE A 43 6.68 3.35 -11.39
C ILE A 43 6.67 4.84 -11.77
N PHE A 44 6.67 5.74 -10.79
CA PHE A 44 6.64 7.19 -10.99
C PHE A 44 8.02 7.84 -11.06
N LYS A 45 9.11 7.06 -10.92
CA LYS A 45 10.48 7.61 -10.97
C LYS A 45 10.79 8.13 -12.38
N SER A 46 11.08 9.42 -12.49
CA SER A 46 11.55 10.11 -13.70
C SER A 46 12.59 11.16 -13.30
N GLU A 47 13.54 11.50 -14.19
CA GLU A 47 14.69 12.36 -13.86
C GLU A 47 14.30 13.74 -13.29
N HIS A 48 13.12 14.24 -13.65
CA HIS A 48 12.59 15.53 -13.18
C HIS A 48 11.43 15.41 -12.18
N ASN A 49 10.98 14.19 -11.86
CA ASN A 49 9.79 14.01 -11.05
C ASN A 49 10.10 13.87 -9.56
N ARG A 50 9.89 14.96 -8.81
CA ARG A 50 10.04 15.00 -7.35
C ARG A 50 8.88 14.34 -6.59
N PHE A 51 7.77 14.03 -7.25
CA PHE A 51 6.57 13.48 -6.61
C PHE A 51 6.56 11.95 -6.48
N SER A 52 7.52 11.24 -7.08
CA SER A 52 7.69 9.78 -6.96
C SER A 52 7.72 9.27 -5.51
N PHE A 53 8.33 10.03 -4.59
CA PHE A 53 8.34 9.66 -3.18
C PHE A 53 6.96 9.85 -2.52
N LEU A 54 6.28 10.95 -2.84
CA LEU A 54 4.96 11.27 -2.32
C LEU A 54 3.90 10.29 -2.81
N SER A 55 3.93 9.92 -4.09
CA SER A 55 3.02 8.93 -4.66
C SER A 55 3.17 7.56 -4.00
N GLY A 56 4.40 7.17 -3.64
CA GLY A 56 4.66 5.98 -2.85
C GLY A 56 4.09 6.02 -1.42
N ILE A 57 4.14 7.18 -0.74
CA ILE A 57 3.51 7.32 0.58
C ILE A 57 1.99 7.21 0.47
N ILE A 58 1.39 7.91 -0.50
CA ILE A 58 -0.06 7.87 -0.75
C ILE A 58 -0.50 6.43 -1.04
N SER A 59 0.28 5.70 -1.85
CA SER A 59 -0.05 4.31 -2.18
C SER A 59 0.09 3.37 -0.97
N ALA A 60 1.08 3.58 -0.09
CA ALA A 60 1.18 2.86 1.18
C ALA A 60 -0.04 3.10 2.06
N CYS A 61 -0.48 4.36 2.19
CA CYS A 61 -1.70 4.70 2.93
C CYS A 61 -2.93 3.98 2.36
N LEU A 62 -3.10 3.99 1.04
CA LEU A 62 -4.25 3.37 0.37
C LEU A 62 -4.24 1.84 0.48
N THR A 63 -3.06 1.22 0.57
CA THR A 63 -2.92 -0.24 0.66
C THR A 63 -3.53 -0.81 1.94
N VAL A 64 -3.49 -0.06 3.05
CA VAL A 64 -4.01 -0.52 4.35
C VAL A 64 -5.51 -0.81 4.35
N PRO A 65 -6.41 0.13 3.97
CA PRO A 65 -7.85 -0.16 3.91
C PRO A 65 -8.18 -1.22 2.85
N ILE A 66 -7.43 -1.31 1.75
CA ILE A 66 -7.60 -2.41 0.78
C ILE A 66 -7.23 -3.76 1.43
N THR A 67 -6.14 -3.81 2.19
CA THR A 67 -5.74 -5.02 2.93
C THR A 67 -6.83 -5.43 3.91
N ALA A 68 -7.40 -4.48 4.66
CA ALA A 68 -8.51 -4.75 5.57
C ALA A 68 -9.74 -5.29 4.83
N GLY A 69 -10.21 -4.56 3.81
CA GLY A 69 -11.43 -4.91 3.07
C GLY A 69 -11.31 -6.27 2.38
N LEU A 70 -10.15 -6.57 1.80
CA LEU A 70 -9.92 -7.82 1.09
C LEU A 70 -9.77 -9.01 2.03
N SER A 71 -9.12 -8.82 3.17
CA SER A 71 -9.03 -9.85 4.21
C SER A 71 -10.42 -10.19 4.76
N THR A 72 -11.25 -9.17 5.01
CA THR A 72 -12.64 -9.37 5.44
C THR A 72 -13.49 -10.04 4.36
N TYR A 73 -13.32 -9.65 3.10
CA TYR A 73 -14.07 -10.23 1.98
C TYR A 73 -13.72 -11.70 1.73
N LEU A 74 -12.46 -12.09 1.93
CA LEU A 74 -12.00 -13.46 1.73
C LEU A 74 -12.25 -14.39 2.94
N LEU A 75 -12.55 -13.80 4.11
CA LEU A 75 -12.77 -14.53 5.35
C LEU A 75 -13.84 -15.63 5.24
N PRO A 76 -15.02 -15.43 4.61
CA PRO A 76 -16.05 -16.48 4.47
C PRO A 76 -15.59 -17.67 3.61
N TYR A 77 -14.58 -17.47 2.76
CA TYR A 77 -14.01 -18.49 1.90
C TYR A 77 -12.80 -19.18 2.52
N GLY A 78 -12.35 -18.73 3.70
CA GLY A 78 -11.16 -19.26 4.38
C GLY A 78 -9.85 -18.95 3.65
N LEU A 79 -9.84 -17.94 2.76
CA LEU A 79 -8.67 -17.62 1.94
C LEU A 79 -7.87 -16.44 2.53
N PRO A 80 -6.52 -16.52 2.50
CA PRO A 80 -5.68 -15.37 2.86
C PRO A 80 -5.61 -14.36 1.72
N ALA A 81 -5.55 -13.07 2.05
CA ALA A 81 -5.40 -12.00 1.04
C ALA A 81 -4.02 -12.00 0.35
N LEU A 82 -2.99 -12.57 0.99
CA LEU A 82 -1.61 -12.59 0.50
C LEU A 82 -1.18 -11.19 0.00
N THR A 83 -0.46 -11.12 -1.11
CA THR A 83 -0.03 -9.86 -1.73
C THR A 83 -1.05 -9.26 -2.69
N MET A 84 -2.31 -9.72 -2.67
CA MET A 84 -3.36 -9.18 -3.56
C MET A 84 -3.63 -7.68 -3.32
N PRO A 85 -3.64 -7.16 -2.08
CA PRO A 85 -3.76 -5.72 -1.84
C PRO A 85 -2.66 -4.90 -2.53
N PHE A 86 -1.41 -5.36 -2.45
CA PHE A 86 -0.27 -4.77 -3.14
C PHE A 86 -0.47 -4.75 -4.67
N VAL A 87 -0.90 -5.87 -5.27
CA VAL A 87 -1.10 -5.98 -6.72
C VAL A 87 -2.19 -5.00 -7.18
N LEU A 88 -3.33 -4.97 -6.48
CA LEU A 88 -4.44 -4.08 -6.81
C LEU A 88 -4.04 -2.60 -6.70
N CYS A 89 -3.37 -2.21 -5.62
CA CYS A 89 -2.84 -0.86 -5.49
C CYS A 89 -1.87 -0.51 -6.62
N SER A 90 -0.93 -1.42 -6.93
CA SER A 90 0.06 -1.18 -7.98
C SER A 90 -0.60 -1.00 -9.35
N TRP A 91 -1.62 -1.78 -9.69
CA TRP A 91 -2.39 -1.61 -10.93
C TRP A 91 -3.16 -0.29 -10.99
N LEU A 92 -3.78 0.12 -9.88
CA LEU A 92 -4.46 1.43 -9.81
C LEU A 92 -3.48 2.57 -10.11
N PHE A 93 -2.30 2.55 -9.48
CA PHE A 93 -1.27 3.57 -9.67
C PHE A 93 -0.61 3.50 -11.06
N LEU A 94 -0.42 2.29 -11.61
CA LEU A 94 0.06 2.11 -12.98
C LEU A 94 -0.93 2.68 -14.01
N GLY A 95 -2.23 2.47 -13.80
CA GLY A 95 -3.29 3.09 -14.59
C GLY A 95 -3.30 4.62 -14.44
N ALA A 96 -3.20 5.11 -13.21
CA ALA A 96 -3.16 6.54 -12.91
C ALA A 96 -1.98 7.24 -13.58
N ARG A 97 -0.80 6.61 -13.67
CA ARG A 97 0.38 7.18 -14.36
C ARG A 97 0.09 7.54 -15.82
N LYS A 98 -0.76 6.77 -16.53
CA LYS A 98 -1.13 7.10 -17.91
C LYS A 98 -1.92 8.40 -18.01
N VAL A 99 -2.71 8.71 -16.98
CA VAL A 99 -3.54 9.93 -16.90
C VAL A 99 -2.76 11.10 -16.30
N LEU A 100 -1.84 10.81 -15.38
CA LEU A 100 -1.06 11.77 -14.61
C LEU A 100 0.46 11.55 -14.84
N PRO A 101 0.99 11.76 -16.06
CA PRO A 101 2.37 11.42 -16.40
C PRO A 101 3.42 12.33 -15.76
N ASN A 102 3.00 13.50 -15.25
CA ASN A 102 3.86 14.53 -14.66
C ASN A 102 3.83 14.56 -13.12
N LEU A 103 3.00 13.70 -12.51
CA LEU A 103 3.09 13.33 -11.10
C LEU A 103 4.09 12.20 -10.91
#